data_AF-A0A923V107-F1
#
_entry.id   AF-A0A923V107-F1
#
_cell.length_a   1.000
_cell.length_b   1.000
_cell.length_c   1.000
_cell.angle_alpha   90.00
_cell.angle_beta   90.00
_cell.angle_gamma   90.00
#
_symmetry.space_group_name_H-M   'P 1'
#
loop_
_entity.id
_entity.type
_entity.pdbx_description
1 polymer ?
#
loop_
_entity_poly.entity_id
_entity_poly.type
_entity_poly.pdbx_seq_one_letter_code
_entity_poly.pdbx_strand_id
1 'polypeptide(L)'
;MKSIYLQGILLFSLFLMDNYGFAQTTGIQSGSVYTLKSKTHNKLLNVSDASMDNGAAINTWNDTKSDAQRWIVKLVDKDLYTLTNVASGKLLHSAAISADSIPLVQTENVNNENIKFSIKKLGGEIYCSKAPNLNDALNILSIGVDAININLTNFTNSDAQKWVFQKTNAQPLAPTAAIAEKVFDAWYAQYQIETFKGFWDRAEMMEILLDSYEVTKDRKYLTKFGAMYENFLSQHTGDWMYNKFNDDIAWAAI
;
A
#
# COMPACT_ATOMS: atom_id res chain seq x y z
N MET A 1 5.15 19.75 -69.26
CA MET A 1 5.41 18.92 -68.06
C MET A 1 4.61 19.50 -66.90
N LYS A 2 3.44 18.92 -66.58
CA LYS A 2 2.67 19.26 -65.38
C LYS A 2 2.98 18.20 -64.33
N SER A 3 3.62 18.62 -63.25
CA SER A 3 3.96 17.77 -62.11
C SER A 3 2.67 17.43 -61.35
N ILE A 4 2.40 16.13 -61.21
CA ILE A 4 1.30 15.59 -60.42
C ILE A 4 1.79 15.52 -58.98
N TYR A 5 1.22 16.35 -58.10
CA TYR A 5 1.39 16.18 -56.66
C TYR A 5 0.53 14.99 -56.21
N LEU A 6 1.18 13.86 -55.92
CA LEU A 6 0.59 12.78 -55.17
C LEU A 6 0.39 13.29 -53.73
N GLN A 7 -0.83 13.67 -53.37
CA GLN A 7 -1.18 13.87 -51.97
C GLN A 7 -1.11 12.49 -51.30
N GLY A 8 -0.06 12.29 -50.50
CA GLY A 8 0.04 11.13 -49.62
C GLY A 8 -1.19 11.08 -48.74
N ILE A 9 -1.99 10.04 -48.93
CA ILE A 9 -3.07 9.69 -48.01
C ILE A 9 -2.39 9.40 -46.68
N LEU A 10 -2.58 10.31 -45.71
CA LEU A 10 -2.33 10.03 -44.31
C LEU A 10 -3.26 8.86 -43.95
N LEU A 11 -2.71 7.66 -43.82
CA LEU A 11 -3.42 6.53 -43.24
C LEU A 11 -3.75 6.92 -41.80
N PHE A 12 -5.00 7.34 -41.57
CA PHE A 12 -5.58 7.37 -40.23
C PHE A 12 -5.40 5.96 -39.65
N SER A 13 -4.65 5.86 -38.56
CA SER A 13 -4.64 4.67 -37.73
C SER A 13 -6.08 4.34 -37.37
N LEU A 14 -6.54 3.19 -37.87
CA LEU A 14 -7.85 2.64 -37.54
C LEU A 14 -7.92 2.50 -36.01
N PHE A 15 -8.79 3.27 -35.35
CA PHE A 15 -9.02 3.14 -33.90
C PHE A 15 -9.59 1.74 -33.64
N LEU A 16 -8.75 0.82 -33.14
CA LEU A 16 -9.11 -0.58 -32.87
C LEU A 16 -10.24 -0.73 -31.84
N MET A 17 -10.52 0.32 -31.05
CA MET A 17 -11.57 0.31 -30.03
C MET A 17 -12.97 0.70 -30.52
N ASP A 18 -13.12 1.34 -31.68
CA ASP A 18 -14.44 1.81 -32.17
C ASP A 18 -15.38 0.64 -32.54
N ASN A 19 -14.83 -0.56 -32.74
CA ASN A 19 -15.60 -1.78 -32.98
C ASN A 19 -16.12 -2.45 -31.70
N TYR A 20 -15.72 -1.98 -30.52
CA TYR A 20 -16.11 -2.58 -29.24
C TYR A 20 -17.10 -1.67 -28.49
N GLY A 21 -18.30 -2.21 -28.21
CA GLY A 21 -19.33 -1.54 -27.41
C GLY A 21 -19.02 -1.56 -25.92
N PHE A 22 -18.02 -0.78 -25.48
CA PHE A 22 -17.71 -0.65 -24.05
C PHE A 22 -18.85 -0.01 -23.28
N ALA A 23 -19.26 -0.66 -22.19
CA ALA A 23 -20.20 -0.11 -21.23
C ALA A 23 -19.45 0.63 -20.11
N GLN A 24 -20.10 1.65 -19.52
CA GLN A 24 -19.62 2.25 -18.29
C GLN A 24 -19.56 1.22 -17.16
N THR A 25 -18.62 1.40 -16.24
CA THR A 25 -18.50 0.57 -15.05
C THR A 25 -19.52 1.00 -14.00
N THR A 26 -20.79 0.62 -14.20
CA THR A 26 -21.76 0.59 -13.10
C THR A 26 -21.22 -0.40 -12.05
N GLY A 27 -20.63 0.13 -10.96
CA GLY A 27 -20.07 -0.68 -9.86
C GLY A 27 -18.73 -0.22 -9.29
N ILE A 28 -17.98 0.68 -9.95
CA ILE A 28 -16.81 1.31 -9.32
C ILE A 28 -17.28 2.52 -8.52
N GLN A 29 -17.20 2.43 -7.20
CA GLN A 29 -17.53 3.52 -6.30
C GLN A 29 -16.31 4.43 -6.16
N SER A 30 -16.45 5.67 -6.64
CA SER A 30 -15.40 6.68 -6.53
C SER A 30 -14.92 6.86 -5.07
N GLY A 31 -13.61 6.91 -4.89
CA GLY A 31 -12.95 7.08 -3.60
C GLY A 31 -12.87 5.83 -2.73
N SER A 32 -13.40 4.69 -3.18
CA SER A 32 -13.27 3.42 -2.48
C SER A 32 -11.94 2.73 -2.78
N VAL A 33 -11.52 1.84 -1.88
CA VAL A 33 -10.31 1.02 -2.01
C VAL A 33 -10.62 -0.28 -2.75
N TYR A 34 -9.76 -0.65 -3.69
CA TYR A 34 -9.87 -1.86 -4.49
C TYR A 34 -8.53 -2.60 -4.56
N THR A 35 -8.60 -3.93 -4.67
CA THR A 35 -7.54 -4.71 -5.30
C THR A 35 -7.90 -4.95 -6.77
N LEU A 36 -6.89 -4.99 -7.64
CA LEU A 36 -7.04 -5.29 -9.06
C LEU A 36 -6.41 -6.64 -9.33
N LYS A 37 -7.23 -7.69 -9.46
CA LYS A 37 -6.77 -9.06 -9.66
C LYS A 37 -6.71 -9.37 -11.15
N SER A 38 -5.55 -9.84 -11.61
CA SER A 38 -5.36 -10.38 -12.95
C SER A 38 -6.24 -11.61 -13.18
N LYS A 39 -6.93 -11.66 -14.33
CA LYS A 39 -7.67 -12.86 -14.74
C LYS A 39 -6.75 -14.04 -15.11
N THR A 40 -5.58 -13.80 -15.67
CA THR A 40 -4.67 -14.85 -16.14
C THR A 40 -3.86 -15.52 -15.04
N HIS A 41 -3.52 -14.80 -13.96
CA HIS A 41 -2.57 -15.29 -12.94
C HIS A 41 -3.07 -15.24 -11.51
N ASN A 42 -4.31 -14.78 -11.27
CA ASN A 42 -4.89 -14.61 -9.93
C ASN A 42 -4.05 -13.75 -8.95
N LYS A 43 -3.09 -12.98 -9.47
CA LYS A 43 -2.22 -12.05 -8.72
C LYS A 43 -2.76 -10.63 -8.79
N LEU A 44 -2.37 -9.79 -7.82
CA LEU A 44 -2.85 -8.43 -7.67
C LEU A 44 -1.89 -7.41 -8.30
N LEU A 45 -2.42 -6.30 -8.81
CA LEU A 45 -1.65 -5.11 -9.17
C LEU A 45 -0.92 -4.58 -7.93
N ASN A 46 0.41 -4.54 -8.01
CA ASN A 46 1.30 -4.36 -6.89
C ASN A 46 2.38 -3.32 -7.22
N VAL A 47 2.76 -2.51 -6.22
CA VAL A 47 3.98 -1.71 -6.27
C VAL A 47 5.16 -2.60 -5.89
N SER A 48 6.18 -2.71 -6.75
CA SER A 48 7.35 -3.56 -6.50
C SER A 48 7.97 -3.22 -5.14
N ASP A 49 8.25 -4.26 -4.36
CA ASP A 49 8.94 -4.18 -3.06
C ASP A 49 8.27 -3.26 -2.04
N ALA A 50 6.96 -2.97 -2.23
CA ALA A 50 6.24 -1.96 -1.46
C ALA A 50 6.98 -0.61 -1.39
N SER A 51 7.74 -0.28 -2.43
CA SER A 51 8.54 0.94 -2.49
C SER A 51 7.68 2.17 -2.28
N MET A 52 8.25 3.17 -1.62
CA MET A 52 7.63 4.47 -1.40
C MET A 52 8.11 5.50 -2.42
N ASP A 53 8.92 5.12 -3.41
CA ASP A 53 9.60 6.08 -4.29
C ASP A 53 8.79 6.38 -5.56
N ASN A 54 9.02 7.58 -6.12
CA ASN A 54 8.59 7.89 -7.49
C ASN A 54 9.36 7.00 -8.48
N GLY A 55 8.68 6.52 -9.51
CA GLY A 55 9.28 5.63 -10.51
C GLY A 55 9.31 4.16 -10.12
N ALA A 56 8.88 3.77 -8.92
CA ALA A 56 8.80 2.37 -8.55
C ALA A 56 7.87 1.61 -9.50
N ALA A 57 8.34 0.46 -9.99
CA ALA A 57 7.66 -0.33 -11.00
C ALA A 57 6.34 -0.92 -10.47
N ILE A 58 5.38 -1.06 -11.39
CA ILE A 58 4.13 -1.77 -11.15
C ILE A 58 4.23 -3.18 -11.72
N ASN A 59 4.00 -4.17 -10.87
CA ASN A 59 4.01 -5.58 -11.24
C ASN A 59 2.75 -6.29 -10.73
N THR A 60 2.62 -7.59 -11.00
CA THR A 60 1.68 -8.45 -10.29
C THR A 60 2.38 -9.23 -9.19
N TRP A 61 1.73 -9.39 -8.04
CA TRP A 61 2.23 -10.23 -6.96
C TRP A 61 1.11 -11.02 -6.26
N ASN A 62 1.47 -12.07 -5.54
CA ASN A 62 0.52 -12.79 -4.68
C ASN A 62 -0.07 -11.84 -3.64
N ASP A 63 -1.34 -12.03 -3.27
CA ASP A 63 -2.00 -11.21 -2.25
C ASP A 63 -1.32 -11.38 -0.88
N THR A 64 -0.53 -10.39 -0.48
CA THR A 64 0.19 -10.35 0.82
C THR A 64 -0.59 -9.57 1.87
N LYS A 65 -1.81 -9.12 1.55
CA LYS A 65 -2.58 -8.17 2.35
C LYS A 65 -1.87 -6.84 2.59
N SER A 66 -0.80 -6.51 1.89
CA SER A 66 -0.11 -5.22 1.98
C SER A 66 -0.88 -4.10 1.29
N ASP A 67 -0.85 -2.89 1.84
CA ASP A 67 -1.42 -1.70 1.19
C ASP A 67 -0.68 -1.28 -0.09
N ALA A 68 0.50 -1.86 -0.36
CA ALA A 68 1.16 -1.79 -1.66
C ALA A 68 0.32 -2.41 -2.81
N GLN A 69 -0.70 -3.21 -2.48
CA GLN A 69 -1.59 -3.90 -3.43
C GLN A 69 -3.01 -3.32 -3.46
N ARG A 70 -3.24 -2.23 -2.72
CA ARG A 70 -4.53 -1.59 -2.61
C ARG A 70 -4.50 -0.22 -3.24
N TRP A 71 -5.56 0.09 -3.97
CA TRP A 71 -5.66 1.29 -4.79
C TRP A 71 -6.97 2.01 -4.48
N ILE A 72 -6.89 3.27 -4.10
CA ILE A 72 -8.03 4.18 -4.05
C ILE A 72 -8.38 4.53 -5.50
N VAL A 73 -9.56 4.14 -5.96
CA VAL A 73 -10.02 4.41 -7.32
C VAL A 73 -10.95 5.61 -7.28
N LYS A 74 -10.50 6.77 -7.75
CA LYS A 74 -11.22 8.04 -7.68
C LYS A 74 -11.61 8.53 -9.07
N LEU A 75 -12.91 8.76 -9.29
CA LEU A 75 -13.41 9.44 -10.48
C LEU A 75 -13.02 10.92 -10.41
N VAL A 76 -12.33 11.40 -11.45
CA VAL A 76 -11.84 12.79 -11.56
C VAL A 76 -12.52 13.55 -12.69
N ASP A 77 -13.07 12.86 -13.69
CA ASP A 77 -13.91 13.41 -14.76
C ASP A 77 -14.76 12.27 -15.35
N LYS A 78 -15.65 12.56 -16.32
CA LYS A 78 -16.49 11.57 -17.01
C LYS A 78 -15.67 10.38 -17.51
N ASP A 79 -15.86 9.22 -16.90
CA ASP A 79 -15.14 7.97 -17.15
C ASP A 79 -13.61 8.03 -16.94
N LEU A 80 -13.09 9.09 -16.31
CA LEU A 80 -11.67 9.24 -16.01
C LEU A 80 -11.42 9.04 -14.52
N TYR A 81 -10.47 8.16 -14.22
CA TYR A 81 -10.11 7.77 -12.88
C TYR A 81 -8.62 7.99 -12.63
N THR A 82 -8.29 8.29 -11.38
CA THR A 82 -6.96 8.13 -10.83
C THR A 82 -6.94 6.93 -9.90
N LEU A 83 -5.82 6.20 -9.87
CA LEU A 83 -5.60 5.10 -8.94
C LEU A 83 -4.46 5.49 -8.00
N THR A 84 -4.75 5.68 -6.71
CA THR A 84 -3.74 6.04 -5.70
C THR A 84 -3.41 4.84 -4.85
N ASN A 85 -2.13 4.46 -4.79
CA ASN A 85 -1.65 3.40 -3.93
C ASN A 85 -1.86 3.77 -2.45
N VAL A 86 -2.45 2.85 -1.67
CA VAL A 86 -2.81 3.13 -0.27
C VAL A 86 -1.57 3.27 0.61
N ALA A 87 -0.51 2.47 0.38
CA ALA A 87 0.70 2.53 1.20
C ALA A 87 1.49 3.82 0.96
N SER A 88 1.76 4.15 -0.31
CA SER A 88 2.65 5.27 -0.66
C SER A 88 1.96 6.61 -0.83
N GLY A 89 0.63 6.64 -1.00
CA GLY A 89 -0.13 7.83 -1.39
C GLY A 89 0.15 8.31 -2.82
N LYS A 90 0.95 7.58 -3.60
CA LYS A 90 1.33 7.90 -4.98
C LYS A 90 0.33 7.33 -5.99
N LEU A 91 0.29 7.91 -7.18
CA LEU A 91 -0.62 7.56 -8.25
C LEU A 91 0.01 6.57 -9.22
N LEU A 92 -0.81 5.65 -9.74
CA LEU A 92 -0.47 4.89 -10.94
C LEU A 92 -0.16 5.86 -12.09
N HIS A 93 0.94 5.63 -12.79
CA HIS A 93 1.46 6.56 -13.77
C HIS A 93 2.03 5.81 -14.98
N SER A 94 1.64 6.26 -16.17
CA SER A 94 2.25 5.85 -17.44
C SER A 94 3.56 6.59 -17.68
N ALA A 95 4.67 5.87 -17.76
CA ALA A 95 6.01 6.47 -17.83
C ALA A 95 6.29 7.24 -19.15
N ALA A 96 5.41 7.14 -20.14
CA ALA A 96 5.50 7.83 -21.42
C ALA A 96 4.11 8.19 -21.96
N ILE A 97 4.07 9.16 -22.89
CA ILE A 97 2.83 9.60 -23.55
C ILE A 97 2.37 8.57 -24.59
N SER A 98 3.28 8.07 -25.43
CA SER A 98 3.00 7.09 -26.48
C SER A 98 4.21 6.18 -26.74
N ALA A 99 4.01 4.87 -26.69
CA ALA A 99 4.97 3.83 -27.11
C ALA A 99 4.20 2.52 -27.32
N ASP A 100 4.78 1.55 -28.03
CA ASP A 100 4.16 0.23 -28.27
C ASP A 100 3.90 -0.55 -26.97
N SER A 101 4.68 -0.24 -25.92
CA SER A 101 4.58 -0.84 -24.60
C SER A 101 5.06 0.18 -23.57
N ILE A 102 4.12 0.82 -22.87
CA ILE A 102 4.42 1.89 -21.91
C ILE A 102 4.53 1.29 -20.51
N PRO A 103 5.69 1.36 -19.84
CA PRO A 103 5.82 0.90 -18.46
C PRO A 103 4.90 1.67 -17.51
N LEU A 104 4.34 0.96 -16.53
CA LEU A 104 3.65 1.58 -15.41
C LEU A 104 4.55 1.66 -14.19
N VAL A 105 4.52 2.83 -13.59
CA VAL A 105 5.21 3.16 -12.33
C VAL A 105 4.23 3.83 -11.39
N GLN A 106 4.61 4.04 -10.14
CA GLN A 106 3.94 5.03 -9.30
C GLN A 106 4.68 6.38 -9.33
N THR A 107 3.96 7.49 -9.17
CA THR A 107 4.56 8.81 -8.97
C THR A 107 3.63 9.71 -8.15
N GLU A 108 4.15 10.81 -7.64
CA GLU A 108 3.34 11.87 -7.03
C GLU A 108 2.30 12.45 -8.01
N ASN A 109 1.43 13.33 -7.53
CA ASN A 109 0.42 13.93 -8.40
C ASN A 109 1.04 14.94 -9.38
N VAL A 110 1.33 14.48 -10.60
CA VAL A 110 1.86 15.29 -11.71
C VAL A 110 0.79 16.07 -12.48
N ASN A 111 -0.49 15.94 -12.10
CA ASN A 111 -1.64 16.69 -12.64
C ASN A 111 -1.74 16.73 -14.18
N ASN A 112 -1.40 15.63 -14.86
CA ASN A 112 -1.48 15.50 -16.31
C ASN A 112 -2.23 14.22 -16.72
N GLU A 113 -2.28 13.92 -18.02
CA GLU A 113 -2.94 12.75 -18.59
C GLU A 113 -2.27 11.42 -18.22
N ASN A 114 -0.98 11.41 -17.85
CA ASN A 114 -0.26 10.17 -17.59
C ASN A 114 -0.70 9.44 -16.31
N ILE A 115 -1.44 10.11 -15.42
CA ILE A 115 -2.06 9.54 -14.21
C ILE A 115 -3.56 9.26 -14.37
N LYS A 116 -4.13 9.48 -15.56
CA LYS A 116 -5.57 9.33 -15.83
C LYS A 116 -5.84 8.06 -16.63
N PHE A 117 -6.78 7.26 -16.13
CA PHE A 117 -7.15 5.98 -16.71
C PHE A 117 -8.66 5.89 -16.90
N SER A 118 -9.09 5.14 -17.90
CA SER A 118 -10.48 4.80 -18.12
C SER A 118 -10.74 3.36 -17.70
N ILE A 119 -11.78 3.15 -16.89
CA ILE A 119 -12.18 1.82 -16.40
C ILE A 119 -13.54 1.44 -17.00
N LYS A 120 -13.55 0.50 -17.94
CA LYS A 120 -14.74 0.12 -18.73
C LYS A 120 -15.02 -1.37 -18.74
N LYS A 121 -16.26 -1.74 -19.06
CA LYS A 121 -16.71 -3.13 -19.21
C LYS A 121 -16.87 -3.53 -20.67
N LEU A 122 -16.45 -4.73 -21.03
CA LEU A 122 -16.76 -5.38 -22.31
C LEU A 122 -17.08 -6.86 -22.05
N GLY A 123 -18.28 -7.31 -22.41
CA GLY A 123 -18.70 -8.71 -22.19
C GLY A 123 -18.71 -9.14 -20.72
N GLY A 124 -18.90 -8.20 -19.77
CA GLY A 124 -18.83 -8.46 -18.33
C GLY A 124 -17.43 -8.35 -17.71
N GLU A 125 -16.39 -8.29 -18.54
CA GLU A 125 -14.98 -8.18 -18.12
C GLU A 125 -14.59 -6.70 -17.98
N ILE A 126 -13.68 -6.39 -17.05
CA ILE A 126 -13.23 -5.00 -16.80
C ILE A 126 -11.83 -4.80 -17.37
N TYR A 127 -11.65 -3.64 -18.00
CA TYR A 127 -10.39 -3.16 -18.56
C TYR A 127 -10.05 -1.80 -17.94
N CYS A 128 -8.77 -1.59 -17.67
CA CYS A 128 -8.21 -0.31 -17.29
C CYS A 128 -7.31 0.15 -18.44
N SER A 129 -7.62 1.26 -19.08
CA SER A 129 -6.90 1.78 -20.25
C SER A 129 -6.36 3.17 -20.01
N LYS A 130 -5.31 3.55 -20.73
CA LYS A 130 -4.84 4.92 -20.76
C LYS A 130 -5.95 5.84 -21.30
N ALA A 131 -6.14 6.98 -20.65
CA ALA A 131 -7.06 7.99 -21.13
C ALA A 131 -6.32 9.10 -21.92
N PRO A 132 -7.03 9.84 -22.81
CA PRO A 132 -8.40 9.57 -23.28
C PRO A 132 -8.44 8.52 -24.40
N ASN A 133 -7.30 8.25 -25.05
CA ASN A 133 -7.19 7.31 -26.15
C ASN A 133 -7.09 5.90 -25.58
N LEU A 134 -8.23 5.23 -25.49
CA LEU A 134 -8.41 3.92 -24.85
C LEU A 134 -7.64 2.77 -25.53
N ASN A 135 -6.84 3.07 -26.55
CA ASN A 135 -6.10 2.12 -27.37
C ASN A 135 -5.13 1.28 -26.57
N ASP A 136 -4.58 1.79 -25.46
CA ASP A 136 -3.63 1.05 -24.64
C ASP A 136 -4.25 0.60 -23.31
N ALA A 137 -4.30 -0.72 -23.09
CA ALA A 137 -4.87 -1.34 -21.90
C ALA A 137 -3.78 -1.91 -20.98
N LEU A 138 -4.07 -1.89 -19.68
CA LEU A 138 -3.28 -2.48 -18.62
C LEU A 138 -3.06 -3.97 -18.91
N ASN A 139 -1.83 -4.34 -19.24
CA ASN A 139 -1.49 -5.64 -19.81
C ASN A 139 -0.35 -6.32 -19.06
N ILE A 140 -0.51 -7.62 -18.86
CA ILE A 140 0.53 -8.51 -18.32
C ILE A 140 1.41 -8.98 -19.47
N LEU A 141 2.71 -8.66 -19.42
CA LEU A 141 3.64 -8.90 -20.53
C LEU A 141 3.99 -10.36 -20.78
N SER A 142 4.15 -11.16 -19.72
CA SER A 142 4.55 -12.57 -19.80
C SER A 142 3.77 -13.42 -18.82
N ILE A 143 3.72 -14.73 -19.10
CA ILE A 143 3.02 -15.72 -18.27
C ILE A 143 4.10 -16.60 -17.62
N GLY A 144 4.01 -16.85 -16.31
CA GLY A 144 4.83 -17.87 -15.64
C GLY A 144 6.08 -17.44 -14.86
N VAL A 145 6.19 -16.17 -14.46
CA VAL A 145 7.19 -15.71 -13.45
C VAL A 145 6.50 -15.11 -12.22
N ASP A 146 7.23 -14.94 -11.11
CA ASP A 146 6.65 -14.48 -9.84
C ASP A 146 6.16 -13.04 -9.88
N ALA A 147 7.06 -12.10 -10.17
CA ALA A 147 6.74 -10.70 -10.44
C ALA A 147 6.69 -10.48 -11.95
N ILE A 148 5.51 -10.15 -12.47
CA ILE A 148 5.34 -9.79 -13.88
C ILE A 148 5.08 -8.29 -13.96
N ASN A 149 5.93 -7.57 -14.68
CA ASN A 149 5.74 -6.14 -14.90
C ASN A 149 4.48 -5.88 -15.75
N ILE A 150 3.82 -4.76 -15.44
CA ILE A 150 2.60 -4.34 -16.10
C ILE A 150 2.90 -3.12 -16.96
N ASN A 151 2.51 -3.24 -18.23
CA ASN A 151 2.62 -2.15 -19.19
C ASN A 151 1.25 -1.83 -19.75
N LEU A 152 1.11 -0.64 -20.33
CA LEU A 152 0.01 -0.35 -21.24
C LEU A 152 0.43 -0.81 -22.64
N THR A 153 -0.39 -1.64 -23.28
CA THR A 153 -0.18 -2.12 -24.64
C THR A 153 -1.47 -2.04 -25.45
N ASN A 154 -1.35 -2.03 -26.77
CA ASN A 154 -2.49 -2.02 -27.69
C ASN A 154 -3.59 -3.01 -27.26
N PHE A 155 -4.84 -2.55 -27.32
CA PHE A 155 -6.00 -3.32 -26.90
C PHE A 155 -6.21 -4.51 -27.83
N THR A 156 -6.23 -5.70 -27.24
CA THR A 156 -6.38 -6.99 -27.94
C THR A 156 -7.55 -7.82 -27.43
N ASN A 157 -8.26 -7.35 -26.41
CA ASN A 157 -9.32 -8.11 -25.72
C ASN A 157 -8.83 -9.46 -25.14
N SER A 158 -7.52 -9.62 -24.97
CA SER A 158 -6.92 -10.84 -24.42
C SER A 158 -7.17 -10.95 -22.91
N ASP A 159 -7.06 -12.16 -22.35
CA ASP A 159 -7.20 -12.36 -20.91
C ASP A 159 -6.10 -11.63 -20.11
N ALA A 160 -4.94 -11.37 -20.71
CA ALA A 160 -3.84 -10.61 -20.10
C ALA A 160 -4.19 -9.13 -19.83
N GLN A 161 -5.28 -8.63 -20.44
CA GLN A 161 -5.79 -7.26 -20.27
C GLN A 161 -7.05 -7.19 -19.39
N LYS A 162 -7.52 -8.33 -18.86
CA LYS A 162 -8.75 -8.42 -18.06
C LYS A 162 -8.42 -8.42 -16.57
N TRP A 163 -9.14 -7.57 -15.84
CA TRP A 163 -8.93 -7.34 -14.43
C TRP A 163 -10.24 -7.47 -13.65
N VAL A 164 -10.15 -7.99 -12.43
CA VAL A 164 -11.26 -8.03 -11.48
C VAL A 164 -10.99 -6.99 -10.40
N PHE A 165 -11.84 -5.98 -10.33
CA PHE A 165 -11.81 -4.96 -9.28
C PHE A 165 -12.62 -5.46 -8.09
N GLN A 166 -11.92 -5.86 -7.02
CA GLN A 166 -12.56 -6.31 -5.79
C GLN A 166 -12.47 -5.20 -4.74
N LYS A 167 -13.63 -4.67 -4.33
CA LYS A 167 -13.70 -3.66 -3.26
C LYS A 167 -13.16 -4.25 -1.97
N THR A 168 -12.32 -3.49 -1.26
CA THR A 168 -11.67 -3.91 -0.01
C THR A 168 -11.49 -2.70 0.92
N ASN A 169 -10.78 -2.89 2.03
CA ASN A 169 -10.37 -1.84 2.96
C ASN A 169 -8.83 -1.74 2.98
N ALA A 170 -8.31 -0.53 3.25
CA ALA A 170 -6.92 -0.35 3.65
C ALA A 170 -6.59 -1.22 4.88
N GLN A 171 -5.32 -1.59 5.06
CA GLN A 171 -4.91 -2.17 6.34
C GLN A 171 -5.01 -1.13 7.45
N PRO A 172 -5.24 -1.57 8.70
CA PRO A 172 -5.10 -0.69 9.84
C PRO A 172 -3.69 -0.07 9.84
N LEU A 173 -3.61 1.26 9.83
CA LEU A 173 -2.35 1.99 9.98
C LEU A 173 -1.87 1.80 11.43
N ALA A 174 -0.67 1.21 11.61
CA ALA A 174 -0.09 0.85 12.91
C ALA A 174 -1.02 -0.02 13.79
N PRO A 175 -0.52 -0.67 14.86
CA PRO A 175 -1.43 -1.18 15.88
C PRO A 175 -2.27 -0.01 16.39
N THR A 176 -3.60 -0.12 16.31
CA THR A 176 -4.51 0.85 16.91
C THR A 176 -4.22 0.95 18.42
N ALA A 177 -4.63 2.03 19.07
CA ALA A 177 -4.51 2.15 20.53
C ALA A 177 -5.11 0.93 21.26
N ALA A 178 -6.20 0.34 20.74
CA ALA A 178 -6.81 -0.87 21.28
C ALA A 178 -5.96 -2.14 21.09
N ILE A 179 -5.21 -2.24 19.98
CA ILE A 179 -4.26 -3.35 19.76
C ILE A 179 -3.02 -3.15 20.64
N ALA A 180 -2.49 -1.93 20.71
CA ALA A 180 -1.38 -1.59 21.59
C ALA A 180 -1.72 -1.91 23.06
N GLU A 181 -2.92 -1.54 23.51
CA GLU A 181 -3.42 -1.87 24.86
C GLU A 181 -3.48 -3.38 25.09
N LYS A 182 -4.03 -4.16 24.15
CA LYS A 182 -4.10 -5.62 24.28
C LYS A 182 -2.73 -6.27 24.35
N VAL A 183 -1.77 -5.78 23.56
CA VAL A 183 -0.38 -6.26 23.59
C VAL A 183 0.26 -5.91 24.93
N PHE A 184 0.05 -4.68 25.41
CA PHE A 184 0.53 -4.24 26.71
C PHE A 184 -0.07 -5.09 27.85
N ASP A 185 -1.38 -5.31 27.86
CA ASP A 185 -2.05 -6.11 28.89
C ASP A 185 -1.58 -7.57 28.89
N ALA A 186 -1.39 -8.16 27.71
CA ALA A 186 -0.87 -9.51 27.57
C ALA A 186 0.56 -9.62 28.11
N TRP A 187 1.43 -8.66 27.77
CA TRP A 187 2.79 -8.56 28.33
C TRP A 187 2.74 -8.37 29.86
N TYR A 188 1.91 -7.44 30.35
CA TYR A 188 1.79 -7.13 31.77
C TYR A 188 1.36 -8.35 32.60
N ALA A 189 0.42 -9.13 32.07
CA ALA A 189 -0.05 -10.36 32.71
C ALA A 189 1.00 -11.49 32.64
N GLN A 190 1.62 -11.70 31.47
CA GLN A 190 2.59 -12.78 31.25
C GLN A 190 3.79 -12.69 32.19
N TYR A 191 4.32 -11.48 32.38
CA TYR A 191 5.53 -11.25 33.17
C TYR A 191 5.25 -10.98 34.65
N GLN A 192 3.99 -11.05 35.09
CA GLN A 192 3.60 -10.84 36.50
C GLN A 192 4.26 -9.59 37.10
N ILE A 193 4.13 -8.48 36.37
CA ILE A 193 4.89 -7.24 36.55
C ILE A 193 4.89 -6.71 38.00
N GLU A 194 3.83 -6.96 38.78
CA GLU A 194 3.73 -6.54 40.19
C GLU A 194 4.50 -7.42 41.19
N THR A 195 4.80 -8.67 40.83
CA THR A 195 5.38 -9.67 41.74
C THR A 195 6.71 -10.26 41.27
N PHE A 196 7.13 -9.96 40.04
CA PHE A 196 8.36 -10.46 39.42
C PHE A 196 9.63 -10.08 40.20
N LYS A 197 10.71 -10.87 40.23
CA LYS A 197 11.93 -10.56 41.02
C LYS A 197 13.17 -10.43 40.14
N GLY A 198 14.05 -9.47 40.42
CA GLY A 198 15.31 -9.26 39.68
C GLY A 198 15.68 -7.79 39.53
N PHE A 199 16.96 -7.50 39.25
CA PHE A 199 17.46 -6.14 39.00
C PHE A 199 17.28 -5.74 37.53
N TRP A 200 17.95 -6.45 36.61
CA TRP A 200 17.96 -6.13 35.18
C TRP A 200 16.58 -6.23 34.53
N ASP A 201 15.89 -7.37 34.71
CA ASP A 201 14.57 -7.57 34.10
C ASP A 201 13.56 -6.49 34.52
N ARG A 202 13.64 -5.99 35.76
CA ARG A 202 12.73 -4.92 36.22
C ARG A 202 13.06 -3.56 35.63
N ALA A 203 14.32 -3.25 35.36
CA ALA A 203 14.67 -2.00 34.69
C ALA A 203 14.00 -1.91 33.32
N GLU A 204 14.19 -2.94 32.49
CA GLU A 204 13.56 -3.04 31.17
C GLU A 204 12.03 -2.98 31.24
N MET A 205 11.41 -3.66 32.23
CA MET A 205 9.96 -3.61 32.37
C MET A 205 9.46 -2.24 32.84
N MET A 206 10.23 -1.50 33.64
CA MET A 206 9.86 -0.15 34.08
C MET A 206 10.04 0.89 32.97
N GLU A 207 11.02 0.72 32.09
CA GLU A 207 11.16 1.54 30.88
C GLU A 207 9.95 1.39 29.97
N ILE A 208 9.45 0.17 29.74
CA ILE A 208 8.23 -0.05 28.95
C ILE A 208 7.02 0.70 29.53
N LEU A 209 6.92 0.79 30.87
CA LEU A 209 5.85 1.55 31.55
C LEU A 209 6.02 3.07 31.37
N LEU A 210 7.24 3.58 31.47
CA LEU A 210 7.53 5.00 31.23
C LEU A 210 7.30 5.37 29.77
N ASP A 211 7.81 4.59 28.82
CA ASP A 211 7.60 4.78 27.39
C ASP A 211 6.10 4.75 27.04
N SER A 212 5.35 3.81 27.64
CA SER A 212 3.90 3.74 27.47
C SER A 212 3.22 5.02 28.00
N TYR A 213 3.65 5.55 29.14
CA TYR A 213 3.17 6.84 29.63
C TYR A 213 3.58 8.00 28.71
N GLU A 214 4.81 8.01 28.20
CA GLU A 214 5.29 9.10 27.36
C GLU A 214 4.53 9.19 26.03
N VAL A 215 4.21 8.04 25.43
CA VAL A 215 3.45 7.95 24.18
C VAL A 215 1.97 8.27 24.40
N THR A 216 1.36 7.73 25.46
CA THR A 216 -0.11 7.80 25.64
C THR A 216 -0.58 8.94 26.52
N LYS A 217 0.28 9.42 27.42
CA LYS A 217 -0.04 10.29 28.57
C LYS A 217 -1.09 9.72 29.53
N ASP A 218 -1.38 8.42 29.47
CA ASP A 218 -2.34 7.77 30.37
C ASP A 218 -1.68 7.47 31.73
N ARG A 219 -2.22 8.09 32.79
CA ARG A 219 -1.67 7.97 34.15
C ARG A 219 -1.69 6.54 34.70
N LYS A 220 -2.47 5.61 34.14
CA LYS A 220 -2.44 4.22 34.58
C LYS A 220 -1.03 3.61 34.48
N TYR A 221 -0.24 4.01 33.49
CA TYR A 221 1.12 3.52 33.30
C TYR A 221 2.06 4.07 34.39
N LEU A 222 1.90 5.34 34.78
CA LEU A 222 2.59 5.90 35.96
C LEU A 222 2.21 5.20 37.26
N THR A 223 0.92 4.88 37.45
CA THR A 223 0.47 4.14 38.63
C THR A 223 1.11 2.75 38.69
N LYS A 224 1.15 2.05 37.55
CA LYS A 224 1.80 0.74 37.42
C LYS A 224 3.32 0.83 37.65
N PHE A 225 3.96 1.87 37.12
CA PHE A 225 5.38 2.15 37.35
C PHE A 225 5.66 2.35 38.84
N GLY A 226 4.89 3.23 39.50
CA GLY A 226 5.05 3.50 40.93
C GLY A 226 4.88 2.24 41.79
N ALA A 227 3.89 1.40 41.48
CA ALA A 227 3.72 0.12 42.17
C ALA A 227 4.93 -0.80 42.01
N MET A 228 5.52 -0.87 40.81
CA MET A 228 6.72 -1.69 40.59
C MET A 228 7.95 -1.10 41.27
N TYR A 229 8.09 0.23 41.26
CA TYR A 229 9.18 0.94 41.92
C TYR A 229 9.17 0.72 43.43
N GLU A 230 8.02 0.91 44.09
CA GLU A 230 7.86 0.65 45.53
C GLU A 230 8.17 -0.82 45.87
N ASN A 231 7.67 -1.74 45.04
CA ASN A 231 7.96 -3.16 45.22
C ASN A 231 9.46 -3.46 45.04
N PHE A 232 10.14 -2.78 44.12
CA PHE A 232 11.57 -2.93 43.87
C PHE A 232 12.38 -2.48 45.06
N LEU A 233 12.08 -1.29 45.61
CA LEU A 233 12.72 -0.78 46.82
C LEU A 233 12.49 -1.69 48.03
N SER A 234 11.29 -2.25 48.19
CA SER A 234 10.98 -3.17 49.29
C SER A 234 11.83 -4.46 49.29
N GLN A 235 12.31 -4.88 48.13
CA GLN A 235 13.13 -6.08 47.97
C GLN A 235 14.63 -5.80 48.01
N HIS A 236 15.03 -4.54 47.81
CA HIS A 236 16.44 -4.14 47.69
C HIS A 236 16.75 -2.99 48.66
N THR A 237 16.58 -3.28 49.96
CA THR A 237 16.74 -2.29 51.06
C THR A 237 18.20 -2.07 51.50
N GLY A 238 19.15 -2.85 50.98
CA GLY A 238 20.58 -2.75 51.30
C GLY A 238 21.35 -1.87 50.31
N ASP A 239 22.68 -1.78 50.50
CA ASP A 239 23.58 -1.15 49.53
C ASP A 239 23.78 -2.06 48.31
N TRP A 240 23.72 -1.45 47.14
CA TRP A 240 23.70 -2.08 45.82
C TRP A 240 24.60 -1.32 44.83
N MET A 241 25.49 -0.44 45.31
CA MET A 241 26.41 0.33 44.44
C MET A 241 27.37 -0.54 43.61
N TYR A 242 27.66 -1.75 44.07
CA TYR A 242 28.51 -2.73 43.39
C TYR A 242 27.70 -3.81 42.64
N ASN A 243 26.40 -3.58 42.46
CA ASN A 243 25.59 -4.45 41.61
C ASN A 243 26.15 -4.42 40.18
N LYS A 244 26.20 -5.59 39.53
CA LYS A 244 26.72 -5.73 38.16
C LYS A 244 25.84 -5.06 37.08
N PHE A 245 24.65 -4.60 37.45
CA PHE A 245 23.68 -3.88 36.62
C PHE A 245 23.49 -2.43 37.10
N ASN A 246 24.47 -1.86 37.80
CA ASN A 246 24.34 -0.55 38.44
C ASN A 246 24.10 0.60 37.44
N ASP A 247 24.52 0.44 36.19
CA ASP A 247 24.22 1.33 35.07
C ASP A 247 22.75 1.22 34.62
N ASP A 248 22.23 0.00 34.48
CA ASP A 248 20.84 -0.26 34.07
C ASP A 248 19.80 0.16 35.12
N ILE A 249 20.22 0.27 36.39
CA ILE A 249 19.33 0.58 37.52
C ILE A 249 19.64 1.93 38.19
N ALA A 250 20.54 2.72 37.62
CA ALA A 250 20.91 4.03 38.17
C ALA A 250 19.69 4.95 38.31
N TRP A 251 18.72 4.86 37.38
CA TRP A 251 17.47 5.60 37.41
C TRP A 251 16.63 5.31 38.67
N ALA A 252 16.77 4.12 39.28
CA ALA A 252 16.00 3.74 40.46
C ALA A 252 16.54 4.35 41.77
N ALA A 253 17.73 4.97 41.72
CA ALA A 253 18.39 5.61 42.86
C ALA A 253 18.22 7.15 42.90
N ILE A 254 17.44 7.72 41.96
CA ILE A 254 17.15 9.17 41.84
C ILE A 254 15.75 9.46 42.40
#